data_AF-A0A9P0NHF5-F1
#
_entry.id   AF-A0A9P0NHF5-F1
#
_cell.length_a   1.000
_cell.length_b   1.000
_cell.length_c   1.000
_cell.angle_alpha   90.00
_cell.angle_beta   90.00
_cell.angle_gamma   90.00
#
_symmetry.space_group_name_H-M   'P 1'
#
loop_
_entity.id
_entity.type
_entity.pdbx_description
1 polymer ?
#
loop_
_entity_poly.entity_id
_entity_poly.type
_entity_poly.pdbx_seq_one_letter_code
_entity_poly.pdbx_strand_id
1 'polypeptide(L)'
;MSSHKMERAFSTFVVVSMTVIIVMASGDRLQCKDPNGQSVDWFTAIKLPKLKSSLSNGTIYIYMDAKNPEWTYSTGIVTKEKSAIGHTVSQMYTTNQAYNESIMWIVYNDEPTNGPATFTKGHSKGTVVADKSSGFWLVHSVPKFPQLPYQNNNSYTYPKTGIKYGQSFLCMSMTAEELDKVGEYLCPFLSLHIWTGDFVFY
;
A
#
# COMPACT_ATOMS: atom_id res chain seq x y z
N MET A 1 14.70 56.37 -22.72
CA MET A 1 13.85 55.21 -23.09
C MET A 1 14.38 53.96 -22.40
N SER A 2 13.87 53.48 -21.27
CA SER A 2 13.05 54.00 -20.17
C SER A 2 13.27 52.98 -19.04
N SER A 3 13.93 53.35 -17.93
CA SER A 3 14.23 52.39 -16.84
C SER A 3 12.94 51.78 -16.25
N HIS A 4 11.82 52.51 -16.34
CA HIS A 4 10.49 52.00 -16.01
C HIS A 4 10.04 50.77 -16.82
N LYS A 5 10.56 50.54 -18.03
CA LYS A 5 10.25 49.32 -18.81
C LYS A 5 10.98 48.10 -18.25
N MET A 6 12.17 48.29 -17.69
CA MET A 6 13.02 47.22 -17.16
C MET A 6 12.52 46.75 -15.79
N GLU A 7 12.13 47.67 -14.90
CA GLU A 7 11.53 47.35 -13.60
C GLU A 7 10.19 46.60 -13.75
N ARG A 8 9.35 47.01 -14.71
CA ARG A 8 8.10 46.32 -15.01
C ARG A 8 8.33 44.90 -15.51
N ALA A 9 9.31 44.70 -16.40
CA ALA A 9 9.66 43.38 -16.92
C ALA A 9 10.21 42.46 -15.82
N PHE A 10 11.08 42.98 -14.95
CA PHE A 10 11.64 42.24 -13.81
C PHE A 10 10.55 41.86 -12.80
N SER A 11 9.64 42.79 -12.49
CA SER A 11 8.51 42.55 -11.60
C SER A 11 7.54 41.50 -12.15
N THR A 12 7.18 41.56 -13.44
CA THR A 12 6.36 40.51 -14.06
C THR A 12 7.05 39.15 -14.10
N PHE A 13 8.37 39.10 -14.32
CA PHE A 13 9.12 37.82 -14.35
C PHE A 13 9.20 37.18 -12.97
N VAL A 14 9.43 37.98 -11.92
CA VAL A 14 9.42 37.52 -10.53
C VAL A 14 8.02 37.02 -10.13
N VAL A 15 6.96 37.76 -10.48
CA VAL A 15 5.57 37.36 -10.20
C VAL A 15 5.20 36.08 -10.95
N VAL A 16 5.54 35.96 -12.24
CA VAL A 16 5.31 34.74 -13.03
C VAL A 16 6.08 33.56 -12.46
N SER A 17 7.33 33.75 -12.01
CA SER A 17 8.11 32.69 -11.36
C SER A 17 7.56 32.30 -9.98
N MET A 18 7.02 33.25 -9.20
CA MET A 18 6.36 32.98 -7.92
C MET A 18 5.01 32.29 -8.10
N THR A 19 4.27 32.55 -9.18
CA THR A 19 3.02 31.83 -9.48
C THR A 19 3.24 30.42 -10.05
N VAL A 20 4.43 30.10 -10.55
CA VAL A 20 4.73 28.78 -11.16
C VAL A 20 5.37 27.81 -10.15
N ILE A 21 5.74 28.25 -8.95
CA ILE A 21 6.26 27.38 -7.88
C ILE A 21 5.30 27.37 -6.70
N ILE A 22 4.05 27.01 -6.96
CA ILE A 22 3.25 26.27 -5.98
C ILE A 22 3.26 24.83 -6.48
N VAL A 23 4.42 24.18 -6.33
CA VAL A 23 4.42 22.72 -6.23
C VAL A 23 3.64 22.46 -4.96
N MET A 24 2.37 22.12 -5.10
CA MET A 24 1.63 21.49 -4.04
C MET A 24 2.47 20.28 -3.63
N ALA A 25 3.22 20.41 -2.54
CA ALA A 25 3.71 19.26 -1.81
C ALA A 25 2.45 18.61 -1.22
N SER A 26 1.67 17.95 -2.07
CA SER A 26 0.73 16.95 -1.63
C SER A 26 1.59 15.92 -0.94
N GLY A 27 1.59 15.91 0.39
CA GLY A 27 2.05 14.77 1.14
C GLY A 27 1.47 13.53 0.47
N ASP A 28 2.32 12.54 0.21
CA ASP A 28 1.95 11.40 -0.60
C ASP A 28 0.78 10.68 0.11
N ARG A 29 -0.44 10.85 -0.41
CA ARG A 29 -1.66 10.32 0.22
C ARG A 29 -1.52 8.82 0.36
N LEU A 30 -1.96 8.26 1.50
CA LEU A 30 -2.05 6.83 1.67
C LEU A 30 -2.99 6.23 0.62
N GLN A 31 -2.44 5.40 -0.25
CA GLN A 31 -3.17 4.80 -1.38
C GLN A 31 -2.40 3.62 -1.97
N CYS A 32 -3.05 2.84 -2.84
CA CYS A 32 -2.38 1.79 -3.60
C CYS A 32 -1.26 2.38 -4.48
N LYS A 33 -0.15 1.66 -4.57
CA LYS A 33 1.03 2.02 -5.34
C LYS A 33 1.29 1.01 -6.45
N ASP A 34 1.66 1.50 -7.62
CA ASP A 34 2.10 0.69 -8.76
C ASP A 34 3.54 0.15 -8.56
N PRO A 35 4.08 -0.69 -9.47
CA PRO A 35 5.44 -1.21 -9.34
C PRO A 35 6.55 -0.15 -9.32
N ASN A 36 6.26 1.07 -9.78
CA ASN A 36 7.17 2.21 -9.77
C ASN A 36 6.98 3.11 -8.53
N GLY A 37 6.08 2.74 -7.61
CA GLY A 37 5.76 3.52 -6.42
C GLY A 37 4.82 4.70 -6.67
N GLN A 38 4.21 4.80 -7.86
CA GLN A 38 3.23 5.85 -8.14
C GLN A 38 1.84 5.43 -7.68
N SER A 39 1.06 6.42 -7.28
CA SER A 39 -0.30 6.23 -6.82
C SER A 39 -1.26 5.75 -7.90
N VAL A 40 -2.13 4.80 -7.57
CA VAL A 40 -3.19 4.26 -8.43
C VAL A 40 -4.47 4.04 -7.62
N ASP A 41 -5.63 4.14 -8.27
CA ASP A 41 -6.93 3.95 -7.60
C ASP A 41 -7.16 2.50 -7.20
N TRP A 42 -6.72 1.56 -8.04
CA TRP A 42 -6.76 0.14 -7.74
C TRP A 42 -5.70 -0.60 -8.55
N PHE A 43 -5.30 -1.76 -8.05
CA PHE A 43 -4.57 -2.75 -8.83
C PHE A 43 -5.00 -4.17 -8.47
N THR A 44 -4.81 -5.09 -9.40
CA THR A 44 -4.84 -6.52 -9.14
C THR A 44 -3.54 -7.19 -9.59
N ALA A 45 -3.15 -8.23 -8.88
CA ALA A 45 -1.97 -9.00 -9.23
C ALA A 45 -2.18 -10.49 -8.95
N ILE A 46 -1.58 -11.33 -9.80
CA ILE A 46 -1.50 -12.77 -9.61
C ILE A 46 -0.04 -13.18 -9.63
N LYS A 47 0.47 -13.58 -8.46
CA LYS A 47 1.80 -14.19 -8.35
C LYS A 47 1.75 -15.61 -8.88
N LEU A 48 2.69 -15.96 -9.75
CA LEU A 48 2.81 -17.31 -10.31
C LEU A 48 3.43 -18.27 -9.31
N PRO A 49 3.04 -19.56 -9.28
CA PRO A 49 3.66 -20.55 -8.41
C PRO A 49 5.14 -20.74 -8.75
N LYS A 50 5.89 -21.32 -7.81
CA LYS A 50 7.25 -21.78 -8.09
C LYS A 50 7.16 -23.04 -8.94
N LEU A 51 7.62 -22.96 -10.18
CA LEU A 51 7.64 -24.08 -11.11
C LEU A 51 9.00 -24.80 -11.01
N LYS A 52 9.03 -26.10 -11.35
CA LYS A 52 10.28 -26.88 -11.39
C LYS A 52 11.17 -26.47 -12.57
N SER A 53 10.59 -25.90 -13.62
CA SER A 53 11.28 -25.31 -14.77
C SER A 53 11.80 -23.90 -14.47
N SER A 54 12.74 -23.41 -15.28
CA SER A 54 13.25 -22.02 -15.24
C SER A 54 12.20 -20.93 -15.46
N LEU A 55 10.97 -21.29 -15.87
CA LEU A 55 9.88 -20.38 -16.19
C LEU A 55 9.38 -19.52 -15.02
N SER A 56 9.49 -19.99 -13.77
CA SER A 56 9.13 -19.19 -12.59
C SER A 56 9.78 -19.74 -11.32
N ASN A 57 10.61 -18.92 -10.68
CA ASN A 57 11.15 -19.21 -9.35
C ASN A 57 10.17 -18.86 -8.20
N GLY A 58 8.93 -18.46 -8.54
CA GLY A 58 7.89 -18.06 -7.60
C GLY A 58 7.94 -16.58 -7.19
N THR A 59 8.70 -15.73 -7.88
CA THR A 59 8.74 -14.27 -7.64
C THR A 59 8.15 -13.43 -8.78
N ILE A 60 7.77 -14.10 -9.88
CA ILE A 60 7.09 -13.49 -11.03
C ILE A 60 5.61 -13.32 -10.71
N TYR A 61 5.03 -12.21 -11.15
CA TYR A 61 3.61 -11.94 -11.03
C TYR A 61 3.11 -11.24 -12.29
N ILE A 62 1.83 -11.44 -12.62
CA ILE A 62 1.11 -10.60 -13.57
C ILE A 62 0.37 -9.52 -12.82
N TYR A 63 0.28 -8.33 -13.39
CA TYR A 63 -0.20 -7.12 -12.76
C TYR A 63 -1.05 -6.30 -13.73
N MET A 64 -2.07 -5.64 -13.20
CA MET A 64 -2.97 -4.72 -13.90
C MET A 64 -3.45 -3.64 -12.92
N ASP A 65 -3.62 -2.40 -13.40
CA ASP A 65 -4.11 -1.31 -12.57
C ASP A 65 -5.04 -0.34 -13.30
N ALA A 66 -5.54 0.64 -12.55
CA ALA A 66 -6.45 1.67 -13.05
C ALA A 66 -5.90 2.49 -14.23
N LYS A 67 -4.57 2.65 -14.34
CA LYS A 67 -3.93 3.43 -15.42
C LYS A 67 -3.63 2.55 -16.64
N ASN A 68 -3.33 1.28 -16.40
CA ASN A 68 -2.94 0.30 -17.41
C ASN A 68 -3.81 -0.97 -17.22
N PRO A 69 -5.02 -1.00 -17.83
CA PRO A 69 -5.97 -2.09 -17.68
C PRO A 69 -5.62 -3.32 -18.55
N GLU A 70 -4.33 -3.64 -18.66
CA GLU A 70 -3.81 -4.80 -19.39
C GLU A 70 -2.87 -5.61 -18.48
N TRP A 71 -2.90 -6.94 -18.62
CA TRP A 71 -2.03 -7.81 -17.86
C TRP A 71 -0.58 -7.71 -18.33
N THR A 72 0.29 -7.25 -17.45
CA THR A 72 1.73 -7.14 -17.70
C THR A 72 2.51 -8.06 -16.77
N TYR A 73 3.60 -8.65 -17.29
CA TYR A 73 4.53 -9.42 -16.46
C TYR A 73 5.42 -8.47 -15.66
N SER A 74 5.56 -8.77 -14.37
CA SER A 74 6.49 -8.08 -13.48
C SER A 74 7.25 -9.08 -12.61
N THR A 75 8.37 -8.62 -12.07
CA THR A 75 9.29 -9.44 -11.27
C THR A 75 9.57 -8.78 -9.93
N GLY A 76 10.01 -9.56 -8.95
CA GLY A 76 10.45 -8.99 -7.67
C GLY A 76 9.31 -8.66 -6.71
N ILE A 77 8.22 -9.46 -6.71
CA ILE A 77 7.15 -9.35 -5.70
C ILE A 77 7.66 -9.40 -4.25
N VAL A 78 8.85 -10.00 -4.06
CA VAL A 78 9.47 -10.19 -2.74
C VAL A 78 10.24 -8.96 -2.23
N THR A 79 10.46 -7.95 -3.09
CA THR A 79 11.19 -6.73 -2.76
C THR A 79 10.27 -5.52 -2.81
N LYS A 80 10.43 -4.61 -1.84
CA LYS A 80 9.66 -3.35 -1.79
C LYS A 80 9.83 -2.56 -3.08
N GLU A 81 11.07 -2.40 -3.52
CA GLU A 81 11.49 -1.47 -4.56
C GLU A 81 10.95 -1.81 -5.95
N LYS A 82 10.47 -3.04 -6.14
CA LYS A 82 10.05 -3.60 -7.44
C LYS A 82 8.63 -4.11 -7.46
N SER A 83 7.85 -3.91 -6.40
CA SER A 83 6.52 -4.48 -6.32
C SER A 83 5.47 -3.49 -5.88
N ALA A 84 4.34 -3.49 -6.60
CA ALA A 84 3.15 -2.75 -6.21
C ALA A 84 2.71 -3.11 -4.78
N ILE A 85 2.71 -4.41 -4.45
CA ILE A 85 2.41 -4.93 -3.11
C ILE A 85 3.39 -4.35 -2.09
N GLY A 86 4.69 -4.38 -2.40
CA GLY A 86 5.74 -3.89 -1.53
C GLY A 86 5.66 -2.39 -1.28
N HIS A 87 5.55 -1.57 -2.32
CA HIS A 87 5.36 -0.13 -2.21
C HIS A 87 4.10 0.22 -1.42
N THR A 88 2.99 -0.47 -1.70
CA THR A 88 1.70 -0.24 -1.03
C THR A 88 1.78 -0.55 0.46
N VAL A 89 2.15 -1.78 0.84
CA VAL A 89 2.20 -2.22 2.24
C VAL A 89 3.30 -1.48 3.01
N SER A 90 4.35 -1.01 2.34
CA SER A 90 5.43 -0.29 2.99
C SER A 90 5.03 1.05 3.60
N GLN A 91 3.89 1.61 3.20
CA GLN A 91 3.33 2.81 3.83
C GLN A 91 2.94 2.56 5.30
N MET A 92 2.73 1.30 5.72
CA MET A 92 2.53 0.92 7.12
C MET A 92 3.82 0.99 7.96
N TYR A 93 5.00 0.99 7.31
CA TYR A 93 6.27 0.91 8.00
C TYR A 93 7.00 2.26 7.99
N THR A 94 7.12 2.87 9.16
CA THR A 94 8.02 4.01 9.36
C THR A 94 8.60 4.04 10.77
N THR A 95 9.73 4.70 10.92
CA THR A 95 10.33 5.02 12.22
C THR A 95 9.93 6.41 12.73
N ASN A 96 9.23 7.21 11.92
CA ASN A 96 8.76 8.52 12.33
C ASN A 96 7.54 8.40 13.25
N GLN A 97 7.69 8.84 14.49
CA GLN A 97 6.63 8.76 15.51
C GLN A 97 5.39 9.58 15.13
N ALA A 98 5.55 10.82 14.68
CA ALA A 98 4.43 11.67 14.30
C ALA A 98 3.62 11.07 13.14
N TYR A 99 4.28 10.39 12.20
CA TYR A 99 3.60 9.67 11.13
C TYR A 99 2.87 8.43 11.67
N ASN A 100 3.50 7.63 12.54
CA ASN A 100 2.84 6.48 13.15
C ASN A 100 1.58 6.89 13.94
N GLU A 101 1.61 8.03 14.61
CA GLU A 101 0.46 8.65 15.30
C GLU A 101 -0.55 9.32 14.32
N SER A 102 -0.27 9.37 13.02
CA SER A 102 -1.18 9.93 12.02
C SER A 102 -1.92 8.88 11.19
N ILE A 103 -1.51 7.61 11.31
CA ILE A 103 -2.05 6.49 10.55
C ILE A 103 -2.66 5.43 11.48
N MET A 104 -3.62 4.69 10.95
CA MET A 104 -4.14 3.45 11.51
C MET A 104 -3.86 2.32 10.53
N TRP A 105 -3.61 1.13 11.05
CA TRP A 105 -3.59 -0.07 10.23
C TRP A 105 -4.31 -1.22 10.90
N ILE A 106 -4.90 -2.07 10.06
CA ILE A 106 -5.56 -3.32 10.45
C ILE A 106 -4.97 -4.43 9.60
N VAL A 107 -4.49 -5.49 10.24
CA VAL A 107 -4.08 -6.72 9.55
C VAL A 107 -4.95 -7.87 10.04
N TYR A 108 -5.58 -8.57 9.10
CA TYR A 108 -6.35 -9.78 9.37
C TYR A 108 -5.79 -10.91 8.52
N ASN A 109 -5.56 -12.08 9.13
CA ASN A 109 -5.05 -13.26 8.45
C ASN A 109 -5.38 -14.50 9.30
N ASP A 110 -6.01 -15.53 8.72
CA ASP A 110 -6.28 -16.81 9.40
C ASP A 110 -5.02 -17.66 9.64
N GLU A 111 -3.88 -17.27 9.05
CA GLU A 111 -2.55 -17.82 9.30
C GLU A 111 -1.55 -16.68 9.62
N PRO A 112 -1.66 -16.02 10.79
CA PRO A 112 -0.88 -14.81 11.08
C PRO A 112 0.60 -15.10 11.37
N THR A 113 1.42 -14.06 11.37
CA THR A 113 2.88 -14.15 11.64
C THR A 113 3.20 -14.41 13.12
N ASN A 114 2.31 -14.06 14.04
CA ASN A 114 2.50 -14.10 15.49
C ASN A 114 1.60 -15.12 16.22
N GLY A 115 0.96 -16.05 15.51
CA GLY A 115 0.02 -16.99 16.13
C GLY A 115 -0.20 -18.27 15.34
N PRO A 116 -0.96 -19.23 15.90
CA PRO A 116 -1.33 -20.45 15.20
C PRO A 116 -2.34 -20.17 14.09
N ALA A 117 -2.35 -21.03 13.08
CA ALA A 117 -3.41 -21.04 12.08
C ALA A 117 -4.76 -21.33 12.74
N THR A 118 -5.81 -20.64 12.29
CA THR A 118 -7.17 -20.81 12.83
C THR A 118 -8.10 -21.35 11.76
N PHE A 119 -8.69 -22.51 12.00
CA PHE A 119 -9.63 -23.17 11.07
C PHE A 119 -11.10 -22.90 11.40
N THR A 120 -11.38 -22.16 12.48
CA THR A 120 -12.73 -21.85 12.96
C THR A 120 -13.13 -20.39 12.70
N LYS A 121 -12.25 -19.60 12.08
CA LYS A 121 -12.44 -18.18 11.77
C LYS A 121 -12.51 -18.01 10.24
N GLY A 122 -12.98 -16.86 9.77
CA GLY A 122 -13.09 -16.60 8.32
C GLY A 122 -11.75 -16.78 7.61
N HIS A 123 -11.73 -17.55 6.51
CA HIS A 123 -10.54 -17.77 5.68
C HIS A 123 -10.23 -16.56 4.80
N SER A 124 -9.99 -15.42 5.44
CA SER A 124 -9.76 -14.15 4.77
C SER A 124 -8.48 -13.52 5.26
N LYS A 125 -7.79 -12.82 4.36
CA LYS A 125 -6.51 -12.18 4.65
C LYS A 125 -6.44 -10.82 3.96
N GLY A 126 -5.93 -9.82 4.67
CA GLY A 126 -5.77 -8.49 4.13
C GLY A 126 -5.16 -7.48 5.09
N THR A 127 -4.93 -6.30 4.53
CA THR A 127 -4.34 -5.15 5.20
C THR A 127 -5.16 -3.91 4.86
N VAL A 128 -5.53 -3.15 5.88
CA VAL A 128 -6.04 -1.78 5.74
C VAL A 128 -5.00 -0.85 6.33
N VAL A 129 -4.68 0.24 5.64
CA VAL A 129 -3.88 1.35 6.20
C VAL A 129 -4.58 2.64 5.82
N ALA A 130 -4.81 3.51 6.79
CA ALA A 130 -5.59 4.73 6.62
C ALA A 130 -5.00 5.88 7.44
N ASP A 131 -5.22 7.10 6.97
CA ASP A 131 -5.10 8.33 7.74
C ASP A 131 -6.49 8.98 7.85
N LYS A 132 -6.55 10.22 8.36
CA LYS A 132 -7.80 10.97 8.52
C LYS A 132 -8.55 11.27 7.21
N SER A 133 -7.93 11.06 6.06
CA SER A 133 -8.43 11.49 4.75
C SER A 133 -8.56 10.34 3.74
N SER A 134 -7.62 9.40 3.74
CA SER A 134 -7.55 8.34 2.74
C SER A 134 -6.76 7.15 3.25
N GLY A 135 -6.87 6.05 2.52
CA GLY A 135 -6.08 4.86 2.75
C GLY A 135 -6.20 3.87 1.61
N PHE A 136 -5.83 2.63 1.91
CA PHE A 136 -6.05 1.51 1.01
C PHE A 136 -6.53 0.28 1.76
N TRP A 137 -7.24 -0.56 1.03
CA TRP A 137 -7.58 -1.91 1.44
C TRP A 137 -6.97 -2.91 0.47
N LEU A 138 -6.05 -3.73 0.98
CA LEU A 138 -5.41 -4.82 0.26
C LEU A 138 -6.00 -6.16 0.71
N VAL A 139 -6.71 -6.85 -0.19
CA VAL A 139 -7.16 -8.23 0.00
C VAL A 139 -6.16 -9.18 -0.67
N HIS A 140 -5.78 -10.25 0.00
CA HIS A 140 -4.80 -11.20 -0.54
C HIS A 140 -5.01 -12.63 -0.06
N SER A 141 -4.26 -13.58 -0.65
CA SER A 141 -4.27 -14.99 -0.25
C SER A 141 -3.00 -15.45 0.50
N VAL A 142 -2.02 -14.55 0.70
CA VAL A 142 -0.69 -14.90 1.26
C VAL A 142 -0.76 -15.20 2.78
N PRO A 143 -0.42 -16.42 3.23
CA PRO A 143 -0.31 -16.73 4.65
C PRO A 143 0.93 -16.07 5.26
N LYS A 144 0.85 -15.69 6.54
CA LYS A 144 1.93 -15.03 7.30
C LYS A 144 2.39 -13.71 6.65
N PHE A 145 1.43 -12.93 6.15
CA PHE A 145 1.65 -11.64 5.50
C PHE A 145 0.57 -10.63 5.92
N PRO A 146 0.92 -9.33 6.00
CA PRO A 146 2.29 -8.81 6.12
C PRO A 146 2.90 -9.13 7.50
N GLN A 147 4.20 -8.90 7.65
CA GLN A 147 4.80 -8.83 8.99
C GLN A 147 4.37 -7.52 9.66
N LEU A 148 4.07 -7.57 10.96
CA LEU A 148 3.67 -6.37 11.70
C LEU A 148 4.90 -5.48 11.94
N PRO A 149 4.74 -4.14 12.01
CA PRO A 149 5.88 -3.21 12.08
C PRO A 149 6.88 -3.53 13.20
N TYR A 150 6.37 -3.92 14.38
CA TYR A 150 7.15 -4.29 15.55
C TYR A 150 7.88 -5.64 15.45
N GLN A 151 7.57 -6.49 14.45
CA GLN A 151 8.18 -7.81 14.29
C GLN A 151 9.46 -7.79 13.45
N ASN A 152 9.68 -6.74 12.65
CA ASN A 152 10.71 -6.75 11.62
C ASN A 152 11.31 -5.35 11.37
N ASN A 153 11.67 -4.65 12.44
CA ASN A 153 12.37 -3.36 12.40
C ASN A 153 11.72 -2.35 11.43
N ASN A 154 10.39 -2.28 11.39
CA ASN A 154 9.64 -1.42 10.47
C ASN A 154 10.08 -1.60 9.00
N SER A 155 10.16 -2.84 8.52
CA SER A 155 10.52 -3.13 7.14
C SER A 155 9.63 -4.19 6.51
N TYR A 156 9.39 -4.01 5.21
CA TYR A 156 8.63 -4.93 4.38
C TYR A 156 9.40 -6.23 4.15
N THR A 157 8.73 -7.35 4.33
CA THR A 157 9.19 -8.66 3.87
C THR A 157 8.05 -9.46 3.27
N TYR A 158 8.40 -10.28 2.29
CA TYR A 158 7.49 -11.25 1.72
C TYR A 158 7.81 -12.65 2.27
N PRO A 159 6.83 -13.38 2.83
CA PRO A 159 7.11 -14.64 3.49
C PRO A 159 7.53 -15.73 2.49
N LYS A 160 8.52 -16.54 2.88
CA LYS A 160 9.01 -17.67 2.06
C LYS A 160 7.88 -18.67 1.72
N THR A 161 6.91 -18.83 2.61
CA THR A 161 5.71 -19.67 2.39
C THR A 161 4.87 -19.15 1.23
N GLY A 162 4.81 -17.83 1.04
CA GLY A 162 4.11 -17.17 -0.06
C GLY A 162 4.74 -17.35 -1.43
N ILE A 163 5.95 -17.94 -1.54
CA ILE A 163 6.65 -18.16 -2.82
C ILE A 163 6.18 -19.45 -3.51
N LYS A 164 5.79 -20.47 -2.73
CA LYS A 164 5.55 -21.82 -3.25
C LYS A 164 4.36 -21.89 -4.22
N TYR A 165 3.22 -21.37 -3.81
CA TYR A 165 1.96 -21.44 -4.57
C TYR A 165 1.64 -20.12 -5.25
N GLY A 166 0.66 -20.15 -6.16
CA GLY A 166 0.08 -18.92 -6.71
C GLY A 166 -0.61 -18.11 -5.63
N GLN A 167 -0.61 -16.79 -5.77
CA GLN A 167 -1.23 -15.86 -4.81
C GLN A 167 -1.96 -14.75 -5.55
N SER A 168 -3.13 -14.36 -5.08
CA SER A 168 -3.92 -13.26 -5.63
C SER A 168 -3.86 -12.04 -4.72
N PHE A 169 -3.94 -10.85 -5.32
CA PHE A 169 -3.99 -9.56 -4.66
C PHE A 169 -5.00 -8.66 -5.35
N LEU A 170 -5.72 -7.89 -4.54
CA LEU A 170 -6.56 -6.77 -4.97
C LEU A 170 -6.33 -5.63 -3.99
N CYS A 171 -5.90 -4.48 -4.50
CA CYS A 171 -5.77 -3.26 -3.71
C CYS A 171 -6.77 -2.22 -4.22
N MET A 172 -7.46 -1.56 -3.29
CA MET A 172 -8.36 -0.44 -3.57
C MET A 172 -7.95 0.75 -2.72
N SER A 173 -7.68 1.88 -3.36
CA SER A 173 -7.52 3.18 -2.72
C SER A 173 -8.89 3.72 -2.37
N MET A 174 -9.06 4.22 -1.15
CA MET A 174 -10.37 4.58 -0.62
C MET A 174 -10.26 5.84 0.23
N THR A 175 -11.35 6.59 0.35
CA THR A 175 -11.46 7.66 1.35
C THR A 175 -11.56 7.06 2.75
N ALA A 176 -11.31 7.88 3.78
CA ALA A 176 -11.53 7.45 5.17
C ALA A 176 -12.98 6.97 5.39
N GLU A 177 -13.97 7.68 4.85
CA GLU A 177 -15.40 7.33 4.96
C GLU A 177 -15.75 5.99 4.31
N GLU A 178 -15.09 5.63 3.21
CA GLU A 178 -15.26 4.34 2.57
C GLU A 178 -14.60 3.22 3.36
N LEU A 179 -13.45 3.49 3.99
CA LEU A 179 -12.76 2.55 4.86
C LEU A 179 -13.51 2.31 6.17
N ASP A 180 -14.21 3.31 6.71
CA ASP A 180 -15.08 3.15 7.86
C ASP A 180 -16.18 2.10 7.58
N LYS A 181 -16.81 2.19 6.40
CA LYS A 181 -17.79 1.17 5.95
C LYS A 181 -17.15 -0.21 5.82
N VAL A 182 -15.93 -0.29 5.26
CA VAL A 182 -15.19 -1.56 5.22
C VAL A 182 -14.97 -2.10 6.64
N GLY A 183 -14.56 -1.25 7.58
CA GLY A 183 -14.39 -1.60 9.00
C GLY A 183 -15.68 -2.13 9.64
N GLU A 184 -16.82 -1.50 9.38
CA GLU A 184 -18.14 -1.94 9.87
C GLU A 184 -18.51 -3.34 9.37
N TYR A 185 -18.12 -3.74 8.15
CA TYR A 185 -18.36 -5.09 7.64
C TYR A 185 -17.27 -6.08 8.04
N LEU A 186 -16.01 -5.66 8.14
CA LEU A 186 -14.92 -6.56 8.49
C LEU A 186 -14.96 -6.94 9.98
N CYS A 187 -15.20 -5.99 10.89
CA CYS A 187 -15.11 -6.22 12.33
C CYS A 187 -16.11 -7.27 12.88
N PRO A 188 -17.40 -7.26 12.47
CA PRO A 188 -18.37 -8.24 12.97
C PRO A 188 -18.25 -9.62 12.32
N PHE A 189 -17.93 -9.67 11.02
CA PHE A 189 -17.95 -10.91 10.23
C PHE A 189 -16.62 -11.65 10.27
N LEU A 190 -15.52 -10.93 10.47
CA LEU A 190 -14.23 -11.54 10.72
C LEU A 190 -14.11 -11.77 12.23
N SER A 191 -14.50 -12.95 12.71
CA SER A 191 -14.00 -13.45 14.00
C SER A 191 -12.47 -13.67 14.00
N LEU A 192 -11.73 -13.02 13.09
CA LEU A 192 -10.29 -13.12 12.89
C LEU A 192 -9.51 -12.53 14.06
N HIS A 193 -8.24 -12.93 14.18
CA HIS A 193 -7.30 -12.17 15.00
C HIS A 193 -7.00 -10.87 14.26
N ILE A 194 -7.67 -9.80 14.67
CA ILE A 194 -7.44 -8.44 14.19
C ILE A 194 -6.26 -7.89 14.99
N TRP A 195 -5.21 -7.47 14.29
CA TRP A 195 -4.12 -6.71 14.90
C TRP A 195 -4.25 -5.26 14.46
N THR A 196 -4.33 -4.37 15.44
CA THR A 196 -4.42 -2.92 15.25
C THR A 196 -3.11 -2.27 15.68
N GLY A 197 -2.71 -1.22 14.97
CA GLY A 197 -1.85 -0.18 15.56
C GLY A 197 -2.71 0.70 16.45
N ASP A 198 -2.27 0.97 17.68
CA ASP A 198 -3.09 1.67 18.68
C ASP A 198 -3.54 3.06 18.19
N PHE A 199 -4.86 3.28 18.19
CA PHE A 199 -5.49 4.58 18.37
C PHE A 199 -6.58 4.43 19.44
N VAL A 200 -6.49 5.25 20.49
CA VAL A 200 -7.59 5.42 21.44
C VAL A 200 -8.57 6.37 20.78
N PHE A 201 -9.77 5.89 20.47
CA PHE A 201 -10.90 6.75 20.13
C PHE A 201 -11.19 7.62 21.37
N TYR A 202 -10.94 8.92 21.26
CA TYR A 202 -11.48 9.91 22.20
C TYR A 202 -12.82 10.42 21.68
#